data_AF-A0A0T6LK38-F1
#
_entry.id   AF-A0A0T6LK38-F1
#
_cell.length_a   1.000
_cell.length_b   1.000
_cell.length_c   1.000
_cell.angle_alpha   90.00
_cell.angle_beta   90.00
_cell.angle_gamma   90.00
#
_symmetry.space_group_name_H-M   'P 1'
#
loop_
_entity.id
_entity.type
_entity.pdbx_description
1 polymer ?
#
loop_
_entity_poly.entity_id
_entity_poly.type
_entity_poly.pdbx_seq_one_letter_code
_entity_poly.pdbx_strand_id
1 'polypeptide(L)'
;MGTLVDRALRIAVASAAAPGAVRFTERQLYYELCRVLGPWHRAPRRPAFTVAPTVRYPDFRAALCRLGDVPGLLPAAAPPVPGAGRHTPEPDLFDYGLPRLLVCESHDIARMLRANGLPMESACPMFSAAELPLAPGVVEMLARAEGATVYLLHDASPWGLTFPQRLPGLTGLPDGTRVVPLGLRPRQAGSLHLTHGRATTRTVAPPSPTLRLAHAEQRWLERDRFAEVAAVRPASLLRTVHRLVRDVRTRRRPGGVRRARETGFLSWPTR
;
A
#
# COMPACT_ATOMS: atom_id res chain seq x y z
N MET A 1 -29.24 -13.17 10.46
CA MET A 1 -27.82 -12.94 10.09
C MET A 1 -27.39 -11.47 10.14
N GLY A 2 -28.30 -10.50 9.87
CA GLY A 2 -27.99 -9.06 9.93
C GLY A 2 -27.45 -8.57 11.27
N THR A 3 -28.06 -8.95 12.40
CA THR A 3 -27.67 -8.47 13.74
C THR A 3 -26.23 -8.83 14.15
N LEU A 4 -25.73 -10.00 13.76
CA LEU A 4 -24.37 -10.43 14.07
C LEU A 4 -23.33 -9.67 13.22
N VAL A 5 -23.61 -9.49 11.93
CA VAL A 5 -22.76 -8.71 11.02
C VAL A 5 -22.72 -7.25 11.46
N ASP A 6 -23.86 -6.67 11.83
CA ASP A 6 -23.95 -5.28 12.27
C ASP A 6 -23.19 -5.07 13.60
N ARG A 7 -23.22 -6.05 14.52
CA ARG A 7 -22.40 -6.01 15.75
C ARG A 7 -20.91 -6.14 15.45
N ALA A 8 -20.53 -7.08 14.59
CA ALA A 8 -19.15 -7.28 14.18
C ALA A 8 -18.60 -6.04 13.44
N LEU A 9 -19.43 -5.37 12.64
CA LEU A 9 -19.07 -4.14 11.94
C LEU A 9 -18.74 -3.01 12.91
N ARG A 10 -19.53 -2.82 13.97
CA ARG A 10 -19.20 -1.83 15.02
C ARG A 10 -17.86 -2.11 15.70
N ILE A 11 -17.55 -3.38 15.96
CA ILE A 11 -16.22 -3.78 16.48
C ILE A 11 -15.13 -3.50 15.45
N ALA A 12 -15.38 -3.78 14.18
CA ALA A 12 -14.44 -3.52 13.09
C ALA A 12 -14.15 -2.01 12.94
N VAL A 13 -15.17 -1.15 13.06
CA VAL A 13 -15.02 0.32 13.07
C VAL A 13 -14.10 0.75 14.21
N ALA A 14 -14.38 0.32 15.44
CA ALA A 14 -13.54 0.66 16.60
C ALA A 14 -12.09 0.17 16.42
N SER A 15 -11.92 -1.05 15.89
CA SER A 15 -10.60 -1.62 15.63
C SER A 15 -9.85 -0.91 14.50
N ALA A 16 -10.54 -0.43 13.46
CA ALA A 16 -9.94 0.29 12.34
C ALA A 16 -9.49 1.70 12.73
N ALA A 17 -10.24 2.35 13.63
CA ALA A 17 -9.95 3.68 14.16
C ALA A 17 -8.87 3.69 15.26
N ALA A 18 -8.64 2.55 15.93
CA ALA A 18 -7.65 2.46 17.00
C ALA A 18 -6.20 2.60 16.47
N PRO A 19 -5.28 3.21 17.24
CA PRO A 19 -5.44 3.71 18.62
C PRO A 19 -5.90 5.18 18.75
N GLY A 20 -5.96 5.97 17.67
CA GLY A 20 -6.07 7.44 17.77
C GLY A 20 -6.95 8.10 16.70
N ALA A 21 -8.18 7.60 16.51
CA ALA A 21 -9.11 8.08 15.48
C ALA A 21 -8.50 8.05 14.06
N VAL A 22 -7.76 6.98 13.77
CA VAL A 22 -7.16 6.74 12.45
C VAL A 22 -8.26 6.80 11.40
N ARG A 23 -8.03 7.56 10.33
CA ARG A 23 -8.91 7.59 9.17
C ARG A 23 -8.62 6.37 8.29
N PHE A 24 -9.65 5.70 7.80
CA PHE A 24 -9.51 4.47 7.03
C PHE A 24 -10.47 4.42 5.85
N THR A 25 -10.20 3.54 4.89
CA THR A 25 -11.03 3.38 3.70
C THR A 25 -12.11 2.32 3.91
N GLU A 26 -13.12 2.34 3.04
CA GLU A 26 -14.18 1.32 3.04
C GLU A 26 -13.61 -0.10 2.84
N ARG A 27 -12.64 -0.27 1.94
CA ARG A 27 -11.98 -1.58 1.73
C ARG A 27 -11.23 -2.04 2.97
N GLN A 28 -10.58 -1.14 3.70
CA GLN A 28 -9.95 -1.48 4.98
C GLN A 28 -10.97 -1.92 6.04
N LEU A 29 -12.11 -1.23 6.12
CA LEU A 29 -13.19 -1.59 7.03
C LEU A 29 -13.77 -2.98 6.69
N TYR A 30 -13.96 -3.28 5.40
CA TYR A 30 -14.40 -4.60 4.93
C TYR A 30 -13.47 -5.72 5.40
N TYR A 31 -12.16 -5.53 5.25
CA TYR A 31 -11.18 -6.54 5.70
C TYR A 31 -11.08 -6.64 7.21
N GLU A 32 -11.29 -5.54 7.95
CA GLU A 32 -11.41 -5.63 9.41
C GLU A 32 -12.65 -6.40 9.85
N LEU A 33 -13.79 -6.23 9.17
CA LEU A 33 -14.98 -7.04 9.44
C LEU A 33 -14.68 -8.53 9.24
N CYS A 34 -14.03 -8.89 8.13
CA CYS A 34 -13.61 -10.28 7.87
C CYS A 34 -12.70 -10.81 8.99
N ARG A 35 -11.80 -9.97 9.50
CA ARG A 35 -10.87 -10.33 10.57
C ARG A 35 -11.54 -10.49 11.94
N VAL A 36 -12.57 -9.69 12.22
CA VAL A 36 -13.40 -9.82 13.44
C VAL A 36 -14.18 -11.13 13.41
N LEU A 37 -14.76 -11.49 12.27
CA LEU A 37 -15.55 -12.71 12.11
C LEU A 37 -14.69 -13.98 12.03
N GLY A 38 -13.49 -13.88 11.46
CA GLY A 38 -12.51 -14.95 11.39
C GLY A 38 -11.17 -14.52 11.99
N PRO A 39 -10.98 -14.59 13.33
CA PRO A 39 -9.77 -14.12 14.01
C PRO A 39 -8.58 -15.09 13.83
N TRP A 40 -8.34 -15.52 12.59
CA TRP A 40 -7.20 -16.32 12.13
C TRP A 40 -5.85 -15.61 12.27
N HIS A 41 -5.76 -14.50 13.01
CA HIS A 41 -4.52 -13.85 13.44
C HIS A 41 -4.20 -14.06 14.94
N ARG A 42 -5.10 -14.65 15.76
CA ARG A 42 -4.89 -14.88 17.23
C ARG A 42 -4.51 -16.29 17.76
N ALA A 43 -4.52 -17.34 16.95
CA ALA A 43 -4.27 -18.74 17.32
C ALA A 43 -2.76 -19.03 17.44
N PRO A 44 -2.38 -19.96 18.34
CA PRO A 44 -1.04 -20.03 18.93
C PRO A 44 0.04 -20.68 18.06
N ARG A 45 -0.29 -21.33 16.95
CA ARG A 45 0.68 -21.92 16.00
C ARG A 45 0.14 -21.80 14.59
N ARG A 46 0.72 -20.94 13.75
CA ARG A 46 0.18 -20.75 12.40
C ARG A 46 1.24 -20.91 11.32
N PRO A 47 1.09 -21.89 10.41
CA PRO A 47 1.78 -21.82 9.14
C PRO A 47 1.36 -20.52 8.43
N ALA A 48 2.23 -19.94 7.60
CA ALA A 48 1.85 -18.76 6.82
C ALA A 48 0.78 -19.13 5.79
N PHE A 49 -0.42 -18.53 5.89
CA PHE A 49 -1.52 -18.73 4.94
C PHE A 49 -2.42 -17.50 4.86
N THR A 50 -3.07 -17.29 3.72
CA THR A 50 -4.10 -16.25 3.54
C THR A 50 -5.50 -16.81 3.78
N VAL A 51 -6.42 -15.96 4.21
CA VAL A 51 -7.79 -16.35 4.59
C VAL A 51 -8.77 -15.96 3.48
N ALA A 52 -9.77 -16.79 3.19
CA ALA A 52 -10.87 -16.36 2.31
C ALA A 52 -11.75 -15.31 3.02
N PRO A 53 -12.45 -14.42 2.29
CA PRO A 53 -13.36 -13.47 2.91
C PRO A 53 -14.51 -14.21 3.59
N THR A 54 -14.81 -13.83 4.85
CA THR A 54 -15.88 -14.45 5.64
C THR A 54 -17.26 -13.92 5.26
N VAL A 55 -17.32 -12.73 4.66
CA VAL A 55 -18.55 -12.06 4.23
C VAL A 55 -18.36 -11.60 2.79
N ARG A 56 -19.41 -11.66 1.97
CA ARG A 56 -19.34 -11.14 0.60
C ARG A 56 -19.36 -9.61 0.64
N TYR A 57 -18.68 -8.98 -0.32
CA TYR A 57 -18.61 -7.53 -0.36
C TYR A 57 -19.99 -6.83 -0.45
N PRO A 58 -20.98 -7.31 -1.24
CA PRO A 58 -22.31 -6.71 -1.27
C PRO A 58 -23.04 -6.76 0.09
N ASP A 59 -22.88 -7.85 0.84
CA ASP A 59 -23.51 -8.00 2.16
C ASP A 59 -22.90 -7.01 3.17
N PHE A 60 -21.58 -6.82 3.10
CA PHE A 60 -20.89 -5.79 3.85
C PHE A 60 -21.38 -4.39 3.49
N ARG A 61 -21.51 -4.06 2.19
CA ARG A 61 -22.03 -2.76 1.72
C ARG A 61 -23.44 -2.51 2.26
N ALA A 62 -24.32 -3.50 2.20
CA ALA A 62 -25.67 -3.39 2.73
C ALA A 62 -25.66 -3.15 4.25
N ALA A 63 -24.77 -3.81 5.00
CA ALA A 63 -24.60 -3.57 6.44
C ALA A 63 -24.05 -2.17 6.74
N LEU A 64 -23.10 -1.70 5.95
CA LEU A 64 -22.55 -0.35 6.09
C LEU A 64 -23.62 0.72 5.84
N CYS A 65 -24.45 0.56 4.80
CA CYS A 65 -25.56 1.47 4.54
C CYS A 65 -26.57 1.53 5.70
N ARG A 66 -26.85 0.40 6.36
CA ARG A 66 -27.72 0.37 7.54
C ARG A 66 -27.09 1.02 8.76
N LEU A 67 -25.77 0.90 8.93
CA LEU A 67 -25.05 1.52 10.04
C LEU A 67 -25.02 3.05 9.93
N GLY A 68 -25.04 3.58 8.70
CA GLY A 68 -25.01 5.02 8.43
C GLY A 68 -23.62 5.61 8.60
N ASP A 69 -23.53 6.78 9.23
CA ASP A 69 -22.28 7.50 9.38
C ASP A 69 -21.29 6.77 10.30
N VAL A 70 -20.08 6.55 9.76
CA VAL A 70 -19.00 5.85 10.46
C VAL A 70 -17.86 6.84 10.74
N PRO A 71 -17.56 7.15 12.01
CA PRO A 71 -16.43 8.00 12.35
C PRO A 71 -15.11 7.47 11.80
N GLY A 72 -14.32 8.35 11.19
CA GLY A 72 -13.00 8.01 10.62
C GLY A 72 -13.06 7.30 9.25
N LEU A 73 -14.23 6.85 8.80
CA LEU A 73 -14.37 6.33 7.44
C LEU A 73 -14.23 7.47 6.44
N LEU A 74 -13.29 7.34 5.51
CA LEU A 74 -13.14 8.29 4.43
C LEU A 74 -14.30 8.16 3.43
N PRO A 75 -14.82 9.28 2.89
CA PRO A 75 -15.85 9.22 1.86
C PRO A 75 -15.34 8.44 0.65
N ALA A 76 -16.23 7.89 -0.18
CA ALA A 76 -15.83 7.24 -1.42
C ALA A 76 -14.90 8.17 -2.23
N ALA A 77 -13.80 7.64 -2.74
CA ALA A 77 -12.86 8.47 -3.49
C ALA A 77 -13.54 9.00 -4.77
N ALA A 78 -13.45 10.30 -4.97
CA ALA A 78 -13.68 10.88 -6.28
C ALA A 78 -12.60 10.37 -7.26
N PRO A 79 -12.89 10.32 -8.57
CA PRO A 79 -11.87 10.01 -9.56
C PRO A 79 -10.67 10.95 -9.40
N PRO A 80 -9.44 10.42 -9.39
CA PRO A 80 -8.25 11.25 -9.32
C PRO A 80 -8.13 12.11 -10.58
N VAL A 81 -7.66 13.35 -10.41
CA VAL A 81 -7.27 14.22 -11.51
C VAL A 81 -5.80 13.92 -11.86
N PRO A 82 -5.50 13.51 -13.11
CA PRO A 82 -4.12 13.27 -13.52
C PRO A 82 -3.25 14.53 -13.46
N GLY A 83 -1.94 14.35 -13.24
CA GLY A 83 -0.97 15.45 -13.19
C GLY A 83 -0.81 16.03 -11.80
N ALA A 84 -0.35 15.20 -10.86
CA ALA A 84 -0.14 15.63 -9.47
C ALA A 84 0.81 16.84 -9.38
N GLY A 85 0.39 17.90 -8.68
CA GLY A 85 1.17 19.14 -8.53
C GLY A 85 0.89 20.21 -9.59
N ARG A 86 0.02 19.94 -10.58
CA ARG A 86 -0.33 20.92 -11.64
C ARG A 86 -1.02 22.19 -11.10
N HIS A 87 -1.69 22.11 -9.96
CA HIS A 87 -2.47 23.20 -9.38
C HIS A 87 -1.75 23.94 -8.25
N THR A 88 -0.47 23.65 -8.01
CA THR A 88 0.32 24.34 -6.98
C THR A 88 0.69 25.74 -7.49
N PRO A 89 0.13 26.82 -6.91
CA PRO A 89 0.42 28.19 -7.34
C PRO A 89 1.75 28.73 -6.81
N GLU A 90 2.38 28.08 -5.83
CA GLU A 90 3.64 28.51 -5.21
C GLU A 90 4.85 28.16 -6.10
N PRO A 91 5.44 29.14 -6.81
CA PRO A 91 6.48 28.85 -7.80
C PRO A 91 7.82 28.47 -7.14
N ASP A 92 8.10 28.99 -5.95
CA ASP A 92 9.31 28.76 -5.17
C ASP A 92 9.35 27.37 -4.51
N LEU A 93 8.20 26.68 -4.40
CA LEU A 93 8.15 25.31 -3.88
C LEU A 93 9.06 24.37 -4.68
N PHE A 94 9.15 24.58 -5.99
CA PHE A 94 9.91 23.71 -6.89
C PHE A 94 11.43 23.92 -6.81
N ASP A 95 11.88 24.99 -6.16
CA ASP A 95 13.31 25.27 -5.95
C ASP A 95 13.93 24.34 -4.91
N TYR A 96 13.11 23.68 -4.09
CA TYR A 96 13.55 22.70 -3.10
C TYR A 96 13.71 21.30 -3.69
N GLY A 97 14.77 20.59 -3.27
CA GLY A 97 14.95 19.19 -3.62
C GLY A 97 13.95 18.28 -2.90
N LEU A 98 13.44 17.27 -3.62
CA LEU A 98 12.57 16.24 -3.06
C LEU A 98 13.33 14.91 -2.92
N PRO A 99 13.94 14.61 -1.76
CA PRO A 99 14.79 13.43 -1.60
C PRO A 99 14.01 12.12 -1.62
N ARG A 100 12.70 12.15 -1.38
CA ARG A 100 11.85 10.96 -1.36
C ARG A 100 10.41 11.27 -1.70
N LEU A 101 9.76 10.31 -2.36
CA LEU A 101 8.31 10.26 -2.53
C LEU A 101 7.81 8.83 -2.45
N LEU A 102 6.51 8.67 -2.23
CA LEU A 102 5.83 7.37 -2.24
C LEU A 102 4.73 7.38 -3.32
N VAL A 103 4.71 6.36 -4.18
CA VAL A 103 3.61 6.09 -5.10
C VAL A 103 2.87 4.84 -4.65
N CYS A 104 1.56 4.95 -4.42
CA CYS A 104 0.68 3.84 -4.11
C CYS A 104 -0.02 3.36 -5.39
N GLU A 105 -0.13 2.05 -5.60
CA GLU A 105 -0.97 1.49 -6.66
C GLU A 105 -2.43 1.92 -6.46
N SER A 106 -2.93 1.81 -5.23
CA SER A 106 -4.30 2.19 -4.87
C SER A 106 -4.42 3.67 -4.54
N HIS A 107 -5.37 4.34 -5.19
CA HIS A 107 -5.75 5.72 -4.89
C HIS A 107 -6.33 5.88 -3.48
N ASP A 108 -7.17 4.94 -3.05
CA ASP A 108 -7.77 4.94 -1.71
C ASP A 108 -6.71 4.84 -0.61
N ILE A 109 -5.67 4.02 -0.81
CA ILE A 109 -4.56 3.94 0.14
C ILE A 109 -3.76 5.24 0.16
N ALA A 110 -3.40 5.82 -0.99
CA ALA A 110 -2.70 7.10 -1.02
C ALA A 110 -3.49 8.20 -0.27
N ARG A 111 -4.81 8.24 -0.49
CA ARG A 111 -5.71 9.19 0.18
C ARG A 111 -5.81 8.92 1.68
N MET A 112 -5.84 7.65 2.10
CA MET A 112 -5.78 7.29 3.52
C MET A 112 -4.49 7.76 4.19
N LEU A 113 -3.33 7.49 3.58
CA LEU A 113 -2.05 7.92 4.14
C LEU A 113 -1.98 9.45 4.25
N ARG A 114 -2.45 10.18 3.22
CA ARG A 114 -2.56 11.65 3.23
C ARG A 114 -3.51 12.16 4.33
N ALA A 115 -4.69 11.54 4.45
CA ALA A 115 -5.70 11.96 5.43
C ALA A 115 -5.26 11.76 6.89
N ASN A 116 -4.27 10.90 7.13
CA ASN A 116 -3.64 10.67 8.44
C ASN A 116 -2.32 11.44 8.61
N GLY A 117 -2.02 12.43 7.77
CA GLY A 117 -0.87 13.33 7.97
C GLY A 117 0.49 12.75 7.60
N LEU A 118 0.54 11.53 7.04
CA LEU A 118 1.78 10.81 6.79
C LEU A 118 2.79 11.57 5.89
N PRO A 119 2.37 12.34 4.84
CA PRO A 119 3.31 13.10 4.04
C PRO A 119 4.12 14.12 4.85
N MET A 120 3.47 14.80 5.80
CA MET A 120 4.08 15.82 6.66
C MET A 120 4.93 15.14 7.72
N GLU A 121 4.39 14.13 8.40
CA GLU A 121 5.11 13.37 9.43
C GLU A 121 6.35 12.67 8.89
N SER A 122 6.40 12.34 7.60
CA SER A 122 7.51 11.58 6.99
C SER A 122 8.38 12.41 6.04
N ALA A 123 8.04 13.68 5.82
CA ALA A 123 8.61 14.51 4.75
C ALA A 123 8.71 13.74 3.43
N CYS A 124 7.59 13.12 3.04
CA CYS A 124 7.50 12.17 1.93
C CYS A 124 6.13 12.36 1.24
N PRO A 125 6.06 13.19 0.19
CA PRO A 125 4.85 13.34 -0.63
C PRO A 125 4.35 12.00 -1.15
N MET A 126 3.02 11.89 -1.23
CA MET A 126 2.35 10.62 -1.54
C MET A 126 1.40 10.81 -2.71
N PHE A 127 1.62 10.00 -3.73
CA PHE A 127 0.83 9.96 -4.95
C PHE A 127 0.25 8.58 -5.15
N SER A 128 -0.78 8.48 -5.97
CA SER A 128 -1.33 7.23 -6.47
C SER A 128 -0.93 7.01 -7.92
N ALA A 129 -0.98 5.76 -8.37
CA ALA A 129 -0.70 5.40 -9.77
C ALA A 129 -1.63 6.13 -10.75
N ALA A 130 -2.84 6.46 -10.32
CA ALA A 130 -3.83 7.18 -11.13
C ALA A 130 -3.57 8.71 -11.21
N GLU A 131 -2.66 9.23 -10.40
CA GLU A 131 -2.21 10.63 -10.46
C GLU A 131 -0.94 10.79 -11.34
N LEU A 132 -0.44 9.69 -11.92
CA LEU A 132 0.70 9.68 -12.84
C LEU A 132 0.29 10.06 -14.27
N PRO A 133 1.19 10.67 -15.08
CA PRO A 133 2.56 11.07 -14.72
C PRO A 133 2.58 12.25 -13.73
N LEU A 134 3.69 12.38 -12.99
CA LEU A 134 3.91 13.51 -12.09
C LEU A 134 4.02 14.82 -12.88
N ALA A 135 3.60 15.94 -12.30
CA ALA A 135 3.82 17.24 -12.93
C ALA A 135 5.34 17.53 -13.08
N PRO A 136 5.75 18.26 -14.13
CA PRO A 136 7.15 18.57 -14.39
C PRO A 136 7.88 19.17 -13.18
N GLY A 137 7.26 20.09 -12.44
CA GLY A 137 7.87 20.69 -11.25
C GLY A 137 8.25 19.64 -10.19
N VAL A 138 7.43 18.61 -9.96
CA VAL A 138 7.75 17.52 -9.02
C VAL A 138 8.92 16.68 -9.53
N VAL A 139 8.98 16.44 -10.84
CA VAL A 139 10.10 15.75 -11.49
C VAL A 139 11.39 16.55 -11.32
N GLU A 140 11.35 17.86 -11.48
CA GLU A 140 12.53 18.71 -11.28
C GLU A 140 12.98 18.73 -9.81
N MET A 141 12.05 18.78 -8.85
CA MET A 141 12.40 18.67 -7.43
C MET A 141 13.13 17.35 -7.13
N LEU A 142 12.72 16.23 -7.75
CA LEU A 142 13.42 14.96 -7.62
C LEU A 142 14.83 15.04 -8.23
N ALA A 143 14.97 15.66 -9.40
CA ALA A 143 16.26 15.81 -10.08
C ALA A 143 17.25 16.67 -9.28
N ARG A 144 16.74 17.68 -8.54
CA ARG A 144 17.54 18.54 -7.66
C ARG A 144 18.06 17.80 -6.42
N ALA A 145 17.42 16.70 -6.00
CA ALA A 145 17.84 15.94 -4.83
C ALA A 145 18.83 14.83 -5.20
N GLU A 146 20.06 14.91 -4.69
CA GLU A 146 21.05 13.85 -4.87
C GLU A 146 20.54 12.53 -4.23
N GLY A 147 20.44 11.48 -5.04
CA GLY A 147 20.00 10.16 -4.57
C GLY A 147 18.50 10.06 -4.26
N ALA A 148 17.66 10.86 -4.94
CA ALA A 148 16.20 10.80 -4.81
C ALA A 148 15.67 9.36 -4.86
N THR A 149 14.77 9.04 -3.93
CA THR A 149 14.19 7.70 -3.78
C THR A 149 12.68 7.71 -3.95
N VAL A 150 12.18 6.93 -4.92
CA VAL A 150 10.75 6.69 -5.15
C VAL A 150 10.37 5.35 -4.53
N TYR A 151 9.59 5.38 -3.46
CA TYR A 151 9.01 4.19 -2.86
C TYR A 151 7.73 3.78 -3.59
N LEU A 152 7.50 2.47 -3.73
CA LEU A 152 6.29 1.95 -4.37
C LEU A 152 5.51 1.03 -3.44
N LEU A 153 4.26 1.38 -3.13
CA LEU A 153 3.36 0.55 -2.36
C LEU A 153 2.33 -0.09 -3.29
N HIS A 154 2.37 -1.41 -3.42
CA HIS A 154 1.55 -2.17 -4.35
C HIS A 154 0.92 -3.39 -3.67
N ASP A 155 -0.13 -3.94 -4.27
CA ASP A 155 -0.81 -5.11 -3.77
C ASP A 155 0.01 -6.38 -4.03
N ALA A 156 -0.26 -7.45 -3.26
CA ALA A 156 0.23 -8.79 -3.56
C ALA A 156 -0.65 -9.39 -4.65
N SER A 157 -0.52 -8.86 -5.86
CA SER A 157 -1.23 -9.28 -7.06
C SER A 157 -0.23 -9.39 -8.22
N PRO A 158 -0.54 -10.12 -9.30
CA PRO A 158 0.34 -10.12 -10.47
C PRO A 158 0.56 -8.71 -11.06
N TRP A 159 -0.47 -7.86 -11.03
CA TRP A 159 -0.38 -6.47 -11.48
C TRP A 159 0.53 -5.62 -10.58
N GLY A 160 0.36 -5.73 -9.25
CA GLY A 160 1.17 -4.99 -8.28
C GLY A 160 2.65 -5.43 -8.30
N LEU A 161 2.89 -6.74 -8.44
CA LEU A 161 4.25 -7.29 -8.51
C LEU A 161 5.05 -6.84 -9.75
N THR A 162 4.38 -6.45 -10.83
CA THR A 162 5.02 -5.88 -12.03
C THR A 162 5.10 -4.34 -11.99
N PHE A 163 4.44 -3.69 -11.03
CA PHE A 163 4.35 -2.22 -10.99
C PHE A 163 5.72 -1.53 -10.95
N PRO A 164 6.75 -2.01 -10.21
CA PRO A 164 8.05 -1.36 -10.20
C PRO A 164 8.75 -1.27 -11.57
N GLN A 165 8.49 -2.23 -12.45
CA GLN A 165 9.06 -2.25 -13.79
C GLN A 165 8.26 -1.45 -14.80
N ARG A 166 6.95 -1.31 -14.56
CA ARG A 166 6.07 -0.48 -15.38
C ARG A 166 6.22 1.00 -15.03
N LEU A 167 6.62 1.33 -13.80
CA LEU A 167 6.73 2.71 -13.33
C LEU A 167 7.55 3.61 -14.27
N PRO A 168 8.75 3.24 -14.75
CA PRO A 168 9.49 4.08 -15.68
C PRO A 168 8.71 4.42 -16.95
N GLY A 169 7.95 3.47 -17.51
CA GLY A 169 7.08 3.72 -18.68
C GLY A 169 5.82 4.53 -18.37
N LEU A 170 5.47 4.68 -17.10
CA LEU A 170 4.33 5.47 -16.61
C LEU A 170 4.75 6.85 -16.09
N THR A 171 6.04 7.18 -16.11
CA THR A 171 6.58 8.36 -15.42
C THR A 171 7.70 9.04 -16.21
N GLY A 172 7.92 10.32 -15.92
CA GLY A 172 9.10 11.07 -16.36
C GLY A 172 10.14 11.17 -15.25
N LEU A 173 10.42 10.08 -14.52
CA LEU A 173 11.37 10.13 -13.41
C LEU A 173 12.79 10.49 -13.89
N PRO A 174 13.54 11.34 -13.17
CA PRO A 174 14.91 11.68 -13.53
C PRO A 174 15.83 10.46 -13.50
N ASP A 175 16.85 10.48 -14.37
CA ASP A 175 17.91 9.47 -14.36
C ASP A 175 18.59 9.37 -12.99
N GLY A 176 18.94 8.15 -12.58
CA GLY A 176 19.55 7.89 -11.27
C GLY A 176 18.57 7.88 -10.09
N THR A 177 17.29 8.17 -10.30
CA THR A 177 16.25 8.02 -9.26
C THR A 177 16.14 6.57 -8.82
N ARG A 178 16.29 6.32 -7.52
CA ARG A 178 16.20 4.97 -6.97
C ARG A 178 14.74 4.58 -6.78
N VAL A 179 14.29 3.52 -7.44
CA VAL A 179 12.96 2.94 -7.20
C VAL A 179 13.04 1.81 -6.17
N VAL A 180 12.28 1.91 -5.08
CA VAL A 180 12.27 0.93 -3.98
C VAL A 180 10.86 0.36 -3.78
N PRO A 181 10.61 -0.92 -4.13
CA PRO A 181 9.33 -1.55 -3.85
C PRO A 181 9.15 -1.81 -2.35
N LEU A 182 8.08 -1.25 -1.78
CA LEU A 182 7.56 -1.47 -0.43
C LEU A 182 6.24 -2.27 -0.42
N GLY A 183 5.76 -2.71 -1.57
CA GLY A 183 4.51 -3.44 -1.72
C GLY A 183 4.46 -4.80 -1.04
N LEU A 184 3.26 -5.35 -0.95
CA LEU A 184 3.02 -6.67 -0.36
C LEU A 184 3.49 -7.78 -1.31
N ARG A 185 4.11 -8.80 -0.73
CA ARG A 185 4.38 -10.09 -1.37
C ARG A 185 3.42 -11.17 -0.88
N PRO A 186 3.14 -12.20 -1.70
CA PRO A 186 2.30 -13.33 -1.28
C PRO A 186 2.77 -13.98 0.03
N ARG A 187 4.07 -14.16 0.25
CA ARG A 187 4.56 -14.72 1.54
C ARG A 187 4.18 -13.83 2.74
N GLN A 188 4.20 -12.51 2.54
CA GLN A 188 3.93 -11.53 3.59
C GLN A 188 2.43 -11.47 3.88
N ALA A 189 1.60 -11.54 2.83
CA ALA A 189 0.16 -11.71 2.98
C ALA A 189 -0.19 -12.98 3.79
N GLY A 190 0.50 -14.10 3.52
CA GLY A 190 0.34 -15.34 4.29
C GLY A 190 0.83 -15.23 5.74
N SER A 191 1.95 -14.55 5.99
CA SER A 191 2.49 -14.35 7.34
C SER A 191 1.60 -13.47 8.22
N LEU A 192 0.86 -12.55 7.58
CA LEU A 192 -0.08 -11.64 8.24
C LEU A 192 -1.53 -12.19 8.29
N HIS A 193 -1.76 -13.39 7.75
CA HIS A 193 -3.10 -13.97 7.60
C HIS A 193 -4.09 -13.02 6.92
N LEU A 194 -3.63 -12.30 5.90
CA LEU A 194 -4.48 -11.36 5.18
C LEU A 194 -5.61 -12.11 4.47
N THR A 195 -6.76 -11.46 4.44
CA THR A 195 -7.86 -11.88 3.59
C THR A 195 -7.44 -11.70 2.13
N HIS A 196 -7.55 -12.76 1.32
CA HIS A 196 -7.26 -12.73 -0.11
C HIS A 196 -8.54 -12.61 -0.92
N GLY A 197 -8.46 -11.93 -2.06
CA GLY A 197 -9.47 -11.99 -3.11
C GLY A 197 -9.17 -13.10 -4.11
N ARG A 198 -10.10 -13.30 -5.05
CA ARG A 198 -9.88 -14.08 -6.27
C ARG A 198 -10.06 -13.17 -7.47
N ALA A 199 -9.05 -13.09 -8.33
CA ALA A 199 -9.17 -12.33 -9.56
C ALA A 199 -10.09 -13.10 -10.51
N THR A 200 -11.22 -12.51 -10.93
CA THR A 200 -12.18 -13.15 -11.84
C THR A 200 -11.78 -13.04 -13.31
N THR A 201 -10.64 -12.40 -13.60
CA THR A 201 -10.19 -12.17 -14.97
C THR A 201 -8.67 -12.18 -15.01
N ARG A 202 -8.12 -13.05 -15.87
CA ARG A 202 -6.70 -13.15 -16.24
C ARG A 202 -6.25 -11.87 -16.95
N THR A 203 -6.17 -10.75 -16.25
CA THR A 203 -5.45 -9.56 -16.73
C THR A 203 -4.07 -9.59 -16.07
N VAL A 204 -3.30 -10.61 -16.44
CA VAL A 204 -1.96 -10.82 -15.92
C VAL A 204 -1.02 -10.78 -17.10
N ALA A 205 -0.32 -9.66 -17.27
CA ALA A 205 0.99 -9.73 -17.91
C ALA A 205 1.82 -10.71 -17.07
N PRO A 206 2.49 -11.71 -17.69
CA PRO A 206 3.26 -12.69 -16.95
C PRO A 206 4.23 -11.98 -15.99
N PRO A 207 4.45 -12.51 -14.77
CA PRO A 207 5.44 -11.94 -13.86
C PRO A 207 6.76 -11.88 -14.62
N SER A 208 7.35 -10.69 -14.64
CA SER A 208 8.57 -10.45 -15.39
C SER A 208 9.67 -11.43 -15.00
N PRO A 209 10.51 -11.87 -15.95
CA PRO A 209 11.58 -12.85 -15.70
C PRO A 209 12.57 -12.40 -14.63
N THR A 210 12.65 -11.10 -14.33
CA THR A 210 13.52 -10.56 -13.27
C THR A 210 12.92 -10.64 -11.86
N LEU A 211 11.60 -10.85 -11.74
CA LEU A 211 10.94 -11.02 -10.45
C LEU A 211 11.12 -12.46 -9.94
N ARG A 212 12.13 -12.67 -9.12
CA ARG A 212 12.35 -13.96 -8.45
C ARG A 212 11.31 -14.17 -7.34
N LEU A 213 10.27 -14.93 -7.66
CA LEU A 213 9.27 -15.42 -6.72
C LEU A 213 9.65 -16.81 -6.21
N ALA A 214 9.37 -17.12 -4.95
CA ALA A 214 9.46 -18.49 -4.48
C ALA A 214 8.36 -19.36 -5.11
N HIS A 215 8.60 -20.65 -5.30
CA HIS A 215 7.61 -21.59 -5.85
C HIS A 215 6.26 -21.56 -5.12
N ALA A 216 6.26 -21.36 -3.80
CA ALA A 216 5.02 -21.22 -3.03
C ALA A 216 4.23 -19.95 -3.39
N GLU A 217 4.92 -18.84 -3.71
CA GLU A 217 4.30 -17.58 -4.12
C GLU A 217 3.75 -17.68 -5.54
N GLN A 218 4.49 -18.32 -6.46
CA GLN A 218 4.02 -18.60 -7.83
C GLN A 218 2.73 -19.43 -7.81
N ARG A 219 2.75 -20.58 -7.10
CA ARG A 219 1.56 -21.43 -6.94
C ARG A 219 0.40 -20.75 -6.23
N TRP A 220 0.65 -19.70 -5.45
CA TRP A 220 -0.41 -18.91 -4.81
C TRP A 220 -1.07 -17.98 -5.83
N LEU A 221 -0.28 -17.33 -6.69
CA LEU A 221 -0.77 -16.48 -7.79
C LEU A 221 -1.48 -17.29 -8.88
N GLU A 222 -0.97 -18.48 -9.23
CA GLU A 222 -1.59 -19.41 -10.18
C GLU A 222 -2.98 -19.90 -9.75
N ARG A 223 -3.32 -19.77 -8.46
CA ARG A 223 -4.67 -20.04 -7.93
C ARG A 223 -5.59 -18.81 -7.99
N ASP A 224 -5.23 -17.83 -8.81
CA ASP A 224 -5.89 -16.54 -8.99
C ASP A 224 -6.09 -15.76 -7.68
N ARG A 225 -5.20 -15.97 -6.70
CA ARG A 225 -5.26 -15.27 -5.42
C ARG A 225 -4.52 -13.95 -5.51
N PHE A 226 -5.06 -12.95 -4.84
CA PHE A 226 -4.39 -11.68 -4.59
C PHE A 226 -4.71 -11.16 -3.19
N ALA A 227 -3.88 -10.29 -2.63
CA ALA A 227 -4.14 -9.63 -1.36
C ALA A 227 -3.84 -8.14 -1.47
N GLU A 228 -4.83 -7.33 -1.09
CA GLU A 228 -4.74 -5.88 -1.15
C GLU A 228 -3.95 -5.35 0.04
N VAL A 229 -3.24 -4.24 -0.16
CA VAL A 229 -2.68 -3.43 0.93
C VAL A 229 -3.79 -2.97 1.88
N ALA A 230 -5.00 -2.75 1.36
CA ALA A 230 -6.20 -2.48 2.16
C ALA A 230 -6.53 -3.60 3.15
N ALA A 231 -6.06 -4.83 2.94
CA ALA A 231 -6.25 -5.89 3.92
C ALA A 231 -5.36 -5.70 5.17
N VAL A 232 -4.31 -4.88 5.13
CA VAL A 232 -3.48 -4.56 6.30
C VAL A 232 -4.22 -3.59 7.22
N ARG A 233 -4.14 -3.81 8.54
CA ARG A 233 -4.73 -2.90 9.55
C ARG A 233 -4.26 -1.46 9.33
N PRO A 234 -5.13 -0.44 9.35
CA PRO A 234 -4.77 0.96 9.08
C PRO A 234 -3.58 1.46 9.91
N ALA A 235 -3.62 1.30 11.23
CA ALA A 235 -2.54 1.72 12.12
C ALA A 235 -1.21 0.97 11.87
N SER A 236 -1.27 -0.32 11.56
CA SER A 236 -0.07 -1.11 11.23
C SER A 236 0.53 -0.69 9.88
N LEU A 237 -0.31 -0.33 8.92
CA LEU A 237 0.11 0.19 7.62
C LEU A 237 0.79 1.55 7.80
N LEU A 238 0.15 2.51 8.47
CA LEU A 238 0.73 3.83 8.75
C LEU A 238 2.09 3.72 9.44
N ARG A 239 2.17 2.95 10.54
CA ARG A 239 3.42 2.75 11.28
C ARG A 239 4.52 2.12 10.42
N THR A 240 4.15 1.15 9.58
CA THR A 240 5.14 0.47 8.74
C THR A 240 5.61 1.34 7.60
N VAL A 241 4.71 2.04 6.90
CA VAL A 241 5.09 2.97 5.84
C VAL A 241 5.95 4.09 6.41
N HIS A 242 5.53 4.73 7.51
CA HIS A 242 6.31 5.77 8.20
C HIS A 242 7.74 5.31 8.48
N ARG A 243 7.88 4.15 9.13
CA ARG A 243 9.17 3.55 9.44
C ARG A 243 10.00 3.32 8.19
N LEU A 244 9.42 2.68 7.16
CA LEU A 244 10.16 2.32 5.95
C LEU A 244 10.61 3.52 5.13
N VAL A 245 9.81 4.58 5.03
CA VAL A 245 10.18 5.78 4.26
C VAL A 245 11.13 6.71 5.02
N ARG A 246 11.16 6.64 6.37
CA ARG A 246 12.12 7.36 7.21
C ARG A 246 13.44 6.63 7.43
N ASP A 247 13.43 5.31 7.61
CA ASP A 247 14.61 4.52 8.03
C ASP A 247 15.66 4.29 6.94
N VAL A 248 15.43 4.75 5.70
CA VAL A 248 16.52 4.86 4.72
C VAL A 248 17.39 6.06 5.09
N ARG A 249 18.21 5.85 6.13
CA ARG A 249 19.33 6.71 6.48
C ARG A 249 20.21 6.84 5.23
N THR A 250 20.46 8.08 4.83
CA THR A 250 21.57 8.49 3.95
C THR A 250 22.79 7.64 4.27
N ARG A 251 23.14 6.72 3.36
CA ARG A 251 24.39 5.96 3.47
C ARG A 251 25.52 6.95 3.20
N ARG A 252 25.99 7.62 4.26
CA ARG A 252 27.26 8.35 4.28
C ARG A 252 28.30 7.40 3.69
N ARG A 253 28.99 7.78 2.61
CA ARG A 253 30.10 7.00 2.04
C ARG A 253 31.26 7.02 3.06
N PRO A 254 31.81 5.87 3.48
CA PRO A 254 33.25 5.73 3.62
C PRO A 254 33.73 4.82 2.48
N GLY A 255 34.90 5.14 1.93
CA GLY A 255 35.44 4.47 0.75
C GLY A 255 35.63 2.95 0.92
N GLY A 256 35.75 2.29 -0.24
CA GLY A 256 36.51 1.05 -0.35
C GLY A 256 35.74 -0.26 -0.27
N VAL A 257 35.68 -0.92 -1.43
CA VAL A 257 35.77 -2.38 -1.64
C VAL A 257 34.49 -3.24 -1.52
N ARG A 258 33.98 -3.58 -2.71
CA ARG A 258 33.40 -4.86 -3.18
C ARG A 258 32.54 -5.71 -2.20
N ARG A 259 31.22 -5.67 -2.41
CA ARG A 259 30.42 -6.80 -2.98
C ARG A 259 28.95 -6.38 -3.05
N ALA A 260 28.44 -6.24 -4.27
CA ALA A 260 27.02 -6.08 -4.54
C ALA A 260 26.27 -7.36 -4.11
N ARG A 261 25.37 -7.22 -3.15
CA ARG A 261 24.25 -8.14 -2.94
C ARG A 261 22.99 -7.39 -3.29
N GLU A 262 22.61 -7.49 -4.56
CA GLU A 262 21.28 -7.16 -5.04
C GLU A 262 20.32 -8.20 -4.48
N THR A 263 19.44 -7.78 -3.56
CA THR A 263 18.12 -8.34 -3.18
C THR A 263 17.78 -7.85 -1.77
N GLY A 264 17.37 -6.58 -1.67
CA GLY A 264 16.82 -6.04 -0.42
C GLY A 264 15.35 -6.41 -0.25
N PHE A 265 15.04 -7.69 0.05
CA PHE A 265 13.68 -8.10 0.41
C PHE A 265 13.48 -8.00 1.92
N LEU A 266 12.84 -6.92 2.37
CA LEU A 266 12.62 -6.63 3.79
C LEU A 266 11.51 -7.51 4.42
N SER A 267 11.70 -7.81 5.71
CA SER A 267 10.81 -8.56 6.59
C SER A 267 9.72 -7.63 7.17
N TRP A 268 8.47 -8.09 7.17
CA TRP A 268 7.39 -7.42 7.91
C TRP A 268 7.41 -7.91 9.36
N PRO A 269 7.17 -7.05 10.36
CA PRO A 269 7.14 -7.47 11.75
C PRO A 269 5.90 -8.32 12.03
N THR A 270 6.11 -9.50 12.60
CA THR A 270 5.09 -10.35 13.22
C THR A 270 4.96 -9.98 14.70
N ARG A 271 3.95 -9.16 15.05
CA ARG A 271 3.42 -9.05 16.41
C ARG A 271 1.92 -8.83 16.33
#